data_AF-A0A2E9WFU1-F1
#
_entry.id   AF-A0A2E9WFU1-F1
#
_cell.length_a   1.000
_cell.length_b   1.000
_cell.length_c   1.000
_cell.angle_alpha   90.00
_cell.angle_beta   90.00
_cell.angle_gamma   90.00
#
_symmetry.space_group_name_H-M   'P 1'
#
loop_
_entity.id
_entity.type
_entity.pdbx_description
1 polymer ?
#
loop_
_entity_poly.entity_id
_entity_poly.type
_entity_poly.pdbx_seq_one_letter_code
_entity_poly.pdbx_strand_id
1 'polypeptide(L)' 'MAKETKKAERIPRRPAPEFTEVGSFGEAIKTHGLIGTAVNDKNQYGPVGMMVMLFIVAAITSLGLLLIRSS' A
#
# COMPACT_ATOMS: atom_id res chain seq x y z
N MET A 1 18.71 38.12 -33.40
CA MET A 1 17.45 38.45 -32.71
C MET A 1 17.13 37.33 -31.74
N ALA A 2 16.93 37.65 -30.47
CA ALA A 2 16.80 36.71 -29.37
C ALA A 2 15.35 36.18 -29.22
N LYS A 3 15.27 35.04 -28.53
CA LYS A 3 14.10 34.40 -27.87
C LYS A 3 13.04 33.78 -28.78
N GLU A 4 12.98 32.45 -28.74
CA GLU A 4 11.99 31.79 -27.89
C GLU A 4 12.62 30.54 -27.26
N THR A 5 13.01 30.65 -26.00
CA THR A 5 13.23 29.47 -25.15
C THR A 5 11.90 28.74 -25.10
N LYS A 6 11.79 27.59 -25.77
CA LYS A 6 10.73 26.60 -25.51
C LYS A 6 10.76 26.33 -24.01
N LYS A 7 9.88 27.02 -23.26
CA LYS A 7 9.61 26.75 -21.86
C LYS A 7 9.44 25.25 -21.77
N ALA A 8 10.32 24.60 -21.01
CA ALA A 8 10.31 23.17 -20.76
C ALA A 8 8.86 22.68 -20.70
N GLU A 9 8.47 21.92 -21.72
CA GLU A 9 7.11 21.40 -21.88
C GLU A 9 6.83 20.52 -20.67
N ARG A 10 6.10 21.08 -19.70
CA ARG A 10 5.84 20.40 -18.43
C ARG A 10 5.07 19.13 -18.75
N ILE A 11 5.67 17.98 -18.48
CA ILE A 11 4.99 16.68 -18.64
C ILE A 11 3.65 16.76 -17.90
N PRO A 12 2.52 16.50 -18.57
CA PRO A 12 1.22 16.50 -17.91
C PRO A 12 1.24 15.43 -16.81
N ARG A 13 0.88 15.83 -15.58
CA ARG A 13 0.74 14.88 -14.48
C ARG A 13 -0.45 13.97 -14.79
N ARG A 14 -0.26 12.65 -14.66
CA ARG A 14 -1.38 11.70 -14.67
C ARG A 14 -2.34 12.06 -13.51
N PRO A 15 -3.67 11.97 -13.70
CA PRO A 15 -4.59 12.07 -12.57
C PRO A 15 -4.24 11.03 -11.51
N ALA A 16 -4.45 11.36 -10.23
CA ALA A 16 -4.27 10.39 -9.16
C ALA A 16 -5.20 9.20 -9.38
N PRO A 17 -4.78 7.97 -9.05
CA PRO A 17 -5.67 6.81 -9.03
C PRO A 17 -6.83 7.07 -8.07
N GLU A 18 -8.00 6.49 -8.38
CA GLU A 18 -9.13 6.53 -7.46
C GLU A 18 -8.86 5.62 -6.26
N PHE A 19 -8.99 6.17 -5.05
CA PHE A 19 -8.98 5.42 -3.79
C PHE A 19 -10.15 5.86 -2.94
N THR A 20 -10.64 4.98 -2.07
CA THR A 20 -11.74 5.30 -1.16
C THR A 20 -11.17 5.76 0.17
N GLU A 21 -11.52 6.98 0.60
CA GLU A 21 -11.20 7.47 1.94
C GLU A 21 -12.12 6.82 2.97
N VAL A 22 -11.52 6.32 4.05
CA VAL A 22 -12.24 5.66 5.14
C VAL A 22 -11.77 6.22 6.48
N GLY A 23 -12.69 6.28 7.45
CA GLY A 23 -12.45 7.01 8.71
C GLY A 23 -11.48 6.31 9.66
N SER A 24 -11.26 5.00 9.49
CA SER A 24 -10.33 4.23 10.34
C SER A 24 -9.71 3.03 9.62
N PHE A 25 -8.60 2.53 10.17
CA PHE A 25 -7.95 1.31 9.66
C PHE A 25 -8.87 0.07 9.77
N GLY A 26 -9.62 -0.04 10.87
CA GLY A 26 -10.57 -1.14 11.04
C GLY A 26 -11.70 -1.12 10.02
N GLU A 27 -12.14 0.08 9.61
CA GLU A 27 -13.09 0.26 8.52
C GLU A 27 -12.48 -0.08 7.16
N ALA A 28 -11.23 0.32 6.90
CA ALA A 28 -10.48 -0.08 5.71
C ALA A 28 -10.44 -1.60 5.52
N ILE A 29 -10.13 -2.36 6.58
CA ILE A 29 -10.11 -3.82 6.52
C ILE A 29 -11.51 -4.39 6.28
N LYS A 30 -12.56 -3.84 6.90
CA LYS A 30 -13.93 -4.31 6.69
C LYS A 30 -14.42 -4.07 5.26
N THR A 31 -14.09 -2.92 4.68
CA THR A 31 -14.58 -2.49 3.36
C THR A 31 -13.76 -3.09 2.21
N HIS A 32 -12.44 -3.18 2.35
CA HIS A 32 -11.54 -3.59 1.26
C HIS A 32 -10.74 -4.86 1.55
N GLY A 33 -10.83 -5.41 2.78
CA GLY A 33 -10.05 -6.55 3.21
C GLY A 33 -8.59 -6.19 3.51
N LEU A 34 -7.86 -7.14 4.09
CA LEU A 34 -6.43 -6.98 4.39
C LEU A 34 -5.60 -6.85 3.11
N ILE A 35 -5.89 -7.68 2.08
CA ILE A 35 -5.19 -7.62 0.77
C ILE A 35 -5.54 -6.34 0.01
N GLY A 36 -6.81 -5.94 -0.02
CA GLY A 36 -7.22 -4.72 -0.71
C GLY A 36 -6.66 -3.45 -0.05
N THR A 37 -6.47 -3.47 1.27
CA THR A 37 -5.82 -2.39 2.01
C THR A 37 -4.31 -2.41 1.87
N ALA A 38 -3.64 -3.55 2.08
CA ALA A 38 -2.18 -3.63 2.20
C ALA A 38 -1.43 -3.81 0.88
N VAL A 39 -2.07 -4.37 -0.16
CA VAL A 39 -1.39 -4.71 -1.44
C VAL A 39 -1.91 -3.88 -2.59
N ASN A 40 -3.23 -3.68 -2.66
CA ASN A 40 -3.86 -2.96 -3.78
C ASN A 40 -4.09 -1.48 -3.50
N ASP A 41 -3.64 -0.96 -2.35
CA ASP A 41 -3.76 0.45 -1.95
C ASP A 41 -5.15 1.07 -2.20
N LYS A 42 -6.24 0.31 -1.97
CA LYS A 42 -7.61 0.76 -2.27
C LYS A 42 -8.09 1.91 -1.36
N ASN A 43 -7.35 2.19 -0.30
CA ASN A 43 -7.62 3.24 0.69
C ASN A 43 -6.31 3.79 1.25
N GLN A 44 -6.39 4.85 2.06
CA GLN A 44 -5.23 5.55 2.63
C GLN A 44 -4.37 4.77 3.62
N TYR A 45 -4.81 3.59 4.07
CA TYR A 45 -4.13 2.81 5.11
C TYR A 45 -3.15 1.76 4.57
N GLY A 46 -2.76 1.83 3.29
CA GLY A 46 -1.74 0.97 2.69
C GLY A 46 -0.50 0.77 3.58
N PRO A 47 0.20 1.84 4.01
CA PRO A 47 1.40 1.71 4.85
C PRO A 47 1.17 0.96 6.17
N VAL A 48 0.02 1.20 6.83
CA VAL A 48 -0.34 0.52 8.08
C VAL A 48 -0.68 -0.95 7.81
N GLY A 49 -1.44 -1.22 6.75
CA GLY A 49 -1.78 -2.56 6.30
C GLY A 49 -0.54 -3.39 5.97
N MET A 50 0.45 -2.79 5.30
CA MET A 50 1.72 -3.44 4.98
C MET A 50 2.49 -3.84 6.25
N MET A 51 2.59 -2.96 7.26
CA MET A 51 3.25 -3.30 8.53
C MET A 51 2.57 -4.49 9.22
N VAL A 52 1.24 -4.49 9.30
CA VAL A 52 0.47 -5.60 9.87
C VAL A 52 0.70 -6.89 9.09
N MET A 53 0.73 -6.82 7.76
CA MET A 53 0.99 -7.98 6.90
C MET A 53 2.39 -8.56 7.14
N LEU A 54 3.41 -7.71 7.31
CA LEU A 54 4.76 -8.16 7.64
C LEU A 54 4.81 -8.95 8.94
N PHE A 55 4.12 -8.48 9.99
CA PHE A 55 4.05 -9.20 11.27
C PHE A 55 3.32 -10.55 11.14
N ILE A 56 2.24 -10.61 10.36
CA ILE A 56 1.51 -11.86 10.11
C ILE A 56 2.41 -12.87 9.42
N VAL A 57 3.08 -12.47 8.32
CA VAL A 57 3.98 -13.36 7.58
C VAL A 57 5.14 -13.82 8.47
N ALA A 58 5.77 -12.90 9.20
CA ALA A 58 6.86 -13.21 10.12
C ALA A 58 6.42 -14.20 11.22
N ALA A 59 5.23 -14.02 11.79
CA ALA A 59 4.69 -14.93 12.80
C ALA A 59 4.42 -16.32 12.23
N ILE A 60 3.82 -16.44 11.05
CA ILE A 60 3.56 -17.72 10.38
C ILE A 60 4.89 -18.43 10.08
N THR A 61 5.86 -17.72 9.51
CA THR A 61 7.18 -18.29 9.19
C THR A 61 7.90 -18.74 10.47
N SER A 62 7.89 -17.93 11.52
CA SER A 62 8.53 -18.27 12.80
C SER A 62 7.88 -19.49 13.45
N LEU A 63 6.55 -19.56 13.43
CA LEU A 63 5.81 -20.71 13.94
C LEU A 63 6.10 -21.97 13.12
N GLY A 64 6.14 -21.87 11.79
CA GLY A 64 6.52 -22.98 10.92
C GLY A 64 7.92 -23.52 11.22
N LEU A 65 8.90 -22.62 11.37
CA LEU A 65 10.27 -22.99 11.75
C LEU A 65 10.34 -23.62 13.15
N LEU A 66 9.57 -23.11 14.11
CA LEU A 66 9.50 -23.67 15.46
C LEU A 66 8.93 -25.09 15.43
N LEU A 67 7.85 -25.31 14.69
CA LEU A 67 7.23 -26.63 14.54
C LEU A 67 8.20 -27.63 13.91
N ILE A 68 8.87 -27.24 12.81
CA ILE A 68 9.89 -28.07 12.14
C ILE A 68 11.06 -28.40 13.08
N ARG A 69 11.50 -27.43 13.90
CA ARG A 69 12.56 -27.66 14.90
C ARG A 69 12.12 -28.60 16.01
N SER A 70 10.84 -28.59 16.38
CA SER A 70 10.28 -29.36 17.49
C SER A 70 9.84 -30.78 17.14
N SER A 71 9.77 -31.11 15.85
CA SER A 71 9.47 -32.44 15.31
C SER A 71 10.68 -33.37 15.22
#